data_AF-A0A5B1L270-F1
#
_entry.id   AF-A0A5B1L270-F1
#
_cell.length_a   1.000
_cell.length_b   1.000
_cell.length_c   1.000
_cell.angle_alpha   90.00
_cell.angle_beta   90.00
_cell.angle_gamma   90.00
#
_symmetry.space_group_name_H-M   'P 1'
#
loop_
_entity.id
_entity.type
_entity.pdbx_description
1 polymer ?
#
loop_
_entity_poly.entity_id
_entity_poly.type
_entity_poly.pdbx_seq_one_letter_code
_entity_poly.pdbx_strand_id
1 'polypeptide(L)'
;MRAIVNVRMYAGEPGSGAGKGGGGGGSIREAGGTFGKMEAAREDEYFYKKQKEQLANLKGHLNKEIAFHQEQIKRHEDAIRRHKEQMSDIEKPQ
;
A
#
# COMPACT_ATOMS: atom_id res chain seq x y z
N MET A 1 -44.82 -0.91 -4.85
CA MET A 1 -44.17 0.21 -4.13
C MET A 1 -43.35 -0.37 -2.98
N ARG A 2 -42.01 -0.26 -3.03
CA ARG A 2 -41.14 -0.55 -1.88
C ARG A 2 -40.54 0.78 -1.41
N ALA A 3 -40.88 1.19 -0.20
CA ALA A 3 -40.29 2.37 0.42
C ALA A 3 -38.85 2.04 0.83
N ILE A 4 -37.88 2.73 0.22
CA ILE A 4 -36.47 2.68 0.63
C ILE A 4 -36.33 3.64 1.81
N VAL A 5 -36.15 3.10 3.01
CA VAL A 5 -35.86 3.88 4.21
C VAL A 5 -34.38 4.23 4.19
N ASN A 6 -34.05 5.50 3.91
CA ASN A 6 -32.69 6.02 4.03
C ASN A 6 -32.34 6.14 5.53
N VAL A 7 -31.60 5.17 6.06
CA VAL A 7 -30.89 5.31 7.33
C VAL A 7 -29.77 6.32 7.13
N ARG A 8 -29.95 7.53 7.67
CA ARG A 8 -28.90 8.54 7.74
C ARG A 8 -27.97 8.14 8.87
N MET A 9 -26.78 7.63 8.52
CA MET A 9 -25.70 7.39 9.48
C MET A 9 -25.21 8.77 9.94
N TYR A 10 -25.60 9.17 11.16
CA TYR A 10 -24.98 10.30 11.84
C TYR A 10 -23.56 9.86 12.24
N ALA A 11 -22.58 10.21 11.42
CA ALA A 11 -21.18 10.17 11.82
C ALA A 11 -20.99 11.20 12.96
N GLY A 12 -20.60 10.74 14.14
CA GLY A 12 -20.24 11.62 15.25
C GLY A 12 -19.12 12.58 14.83
N GLU A 13 -19.11 13.79 15.40
CA GLU A 13 -18.09 14.79 15.09
C GLU A 13 -16.70 14.28 15.50
N PRO A 14 -15.66 14.48 14.67
CA PRO A 14 -14.28 14.20 15.05
C PRO A 14 -13.94 14.92 16.38
N GLY A 15 -13.59 14.12 17.38
CA GLY A 15 -13.26 14.59 18.74
C GLY A 15 -14.46 14.88 19.65
N SER A 16 -15.66 14.39 19.35
CA SER A 16 -16.68 14.20 20.38
C SER A 16 -16.29 12.98 21.20
N GLY A 17 -15.65 13.20 22.35
CA GLY A 17 -15.38 12.13 23.32
C GLY A 17 -16.61 11.22 23.49
N ALA A 18 -16.38 9.91 23.47
CA ALA A 18 -17.36 8.82 23.50
C ALA A 18 -18.30 8.69 22.27
N GLY A 19 -17.79 8.07 21.20
CA GLY A 19 -18.60 7.66 20.03
C GLY A 19 -18.02 6.43 19.33
N LYS A 20 -18.89 5.45 19.04
CA LYS A 20 -18.61 4.09 18.52
C LYS A 20 -17.53 4.03 17.41
N GLY A 21 -16.31 3.64 17.78
CA GLY A 21 -15.30 3.20 16.82
C GLY A 21 -13.89 3.73 17.08
N GLY A 22 -13.33 3.46 18.26
CA GLY A 22 -11.93 3.77 18.56
C GLY A 22 -11.69 3.67 20.05
N GLY A 23 -10.82 2.75 20.45
CA GLY A 23 -10.57 2.39 21.85
C GLY A 23 -10.33 3.60 22.74
N GLY A 24 -10.83 3.51 23.98
CA GLY A 24 -10.73 4.54 25.01
C GLY A 24 -9.28 4.97 25.27
N GLY A 25 -8.83 5.99 24.55
CA GLY A 25 -7.52 6.62 24.70
C GLY A 25 -7.51 7.59 25.88
N GLY A 26 -7.75 7.07 27.09
CA GLY A 26 -7.58 7.78 28.36
C GLY A 26 -8.51 8.98 28.57
N SER A 27 -8.66 9.37 29.84
CA SER A 27 -9.49 10.49 30.31
C SER A 27 -9.20 11.86 29.64
N ILE A 28 -8.11 11.98 28.87
CA ILE A 28 -7.70 13.20 28.17
C ILE A 28 -8.48 13.40 26.86
N ARG A 29 -8.81 12.33 26.11
CA ARG A 29 -9.63 12.44 24.89
C ARG A 29 -11.12 12.60 25.17
N GLU A 30 -11.61 12.05 26.28
CA GLU A 30 -13.01 12.26 26.69
C GLU A 30 -13.27 13.65 27.27
N ALA A 31 -12.30 14.26 27.94
CA ALA A 31 -12.39 15.65 28.41
C ALA A 31 -12.00 16.70 27.33
N GLY A 32 -11.61 16.23 26.14
CA GLY A 32 -10.84 16.99 25.15
C GLY A 32 -11.66 18.03 24.38
N GLY A 33 -11.53 19.29 24.78
CA GLY A 33 -11.94 20.45 23.97
C GLY A 33 -11.10 20.62 22.69
N THR A 34 -10.87 21.86 22.26
CA THR A 34 -10.09 22.18 21.05
C THR A 34 -8.72 21.51 20.98
N PHE A 35 -8.07 21.27 22.12
CA PHE A 35 -6.79 20.55 22.22
C PHE A 35 -6.90 19.06 21.88
N GLY A 36 -7.94 18.36 22.35
CA GLY A 36 -8.16 16.95 22.01
C GLY A 36 -8.47 16.74 20.51
N LYS A 37 -9.20 17.68 19.90
CA LYS A 37 -9.42 17.71 18.44
C LYS A 37 -8.13 17.93 17.65
N MET A 38 -7.26 18.81 18.14
CA MET A 38 -5.95 19.09 17.50
C MET A 38 -5.00 17.89 17.61
N GLU A 39 -4.97 17.21 18.76
CA GLU A 39 -4.16 16.00 18.95
C GLU A 39 -4.63 14.86 18.05
N ALA A 40 -5.94 14.62 17.94
CA ALA A 40 -6.48 13.62 17.03
C ALA A 40 -6.10 13.88 15.56
N ALA A 41 -6.20 15.14 15.10
CA ALA A 41 -5.81 15.51 13.74
C ALA A 41 -4.31 15.29 13.46
N ARG A 42 -3.44 15.56 14.44
CA ARG A 42 -1.99 15.33 14.31
C ARG A 42 -1.64 13.85 14.25
N GLU A 43 -2.31 13.04 15.06
CA GLU A 43 -2.13 11.58 15.01
C GLU A 43 -2.59 11.02 13.68
N ASP A 44 -3.75 11.43 13.18
CA ASP A 44 -4.27 11.01 11.87
C ASP A 44 -3.30 11.38 10.75
N GLU A 45 -2.74 12.61 10.76
CA GLU A 45 -1.73 13.02 9.79
C GLU A 45 -0.45 12.17 9.89
N TYR A 46 0.00 11.85 11.10
CA TYR A 46 1.17 11.00 11.33
C TYR A 46 0.95 9.59 10.76
N PHE A 47 -0.18 8.95 11.08
CA PHE A 47 -0.48 7.61 10.58
C PHE A 47 -0.69 7.59 9.06
N TYR A 48 -1.33 8.61 8.51
CA TYR A 48 -1.48 8.76 7.06
C TYR A 48 -0.11 8.84 6.35
N LYS A 49 0.79 9.69 6.86
CA LYS A 49 2.16 9.79 6.32
C LYS A 49 2.90 8.45 6.45
N LYS A 50 2.76 7.75 7.58
CA LYS A 50 3.43 6.47 7.82
C LYS A 50 2.94 5.38 6.87
N GLN A 51 1.63 5.29 6.65
CA GLN A 51 1.05 4.36 5.69
C GLN A 51 1.51 4.67 4.25
N LYS A 52 1.56 5.96 3.89
CA LYS A 52 2.06 6.39 2.58
C LYS A 52 3.53 6.01 2.38
N GLU A 53 4.37 6.18 3.39
CA GLU A 53 5.78 5.77 3.38
C GLU A 53 5.91 4.25 3.20
N GLN A 54 5.15 3.45 3.96
CA GLN A 54 5.17 2.00 3.85
C GLN A 54 4.74 1.52 2.45
N LEU A 55 3.69 2.11 1.88
CA LEU A 55 3.24 1.80 0.53
C LEU A 55 4.27 2.18 -0.53
N ALA A 56 4.94 3.33 -0.38
CA ALA A 56 6.00 3.75 -1.28
C ALA A 56 7.19 2.77 -1.23
N ASN A 57 7.59 2.35 -0.04
CA ASN A 57 8.67 1.38 0.16
C ASN A 57 8.33 0.02 -0.46
N LEU A 58 7.10 -0.48 -0.25
CA LEU A 58 6.65 -1.74 -0.85
C LEU A 58 6.66 -1.68 -2.38
N LYS A 59 6.13 -0.60 -2.96
CA LYS A 59 6.17 -0.39 -4.42
C LYS A 59 7.60 -0.32 -4.94
N GLY A 60 8.48 0.40 -4.23
CA GLY A 60 9.89 0.50 -4.58
C GLY A 60 10.60 -0.85 -4.56
N HIS A 61 10.33 -1.69 -3.56
CA HIS A 61 10.89 -3.04 -3.48
C HIS A 61 10.40 -3.91 -4.64
N LEU A 62 9.09 -3.95 -4.90
CA LEU A 62 8.52 -4.73 -5.99
C LEU A 62 9.07 -4.30 -7.37
N ASN A 63 9.23 -3.00 -7.60
CA ASN A 63 9.84 -2.51 -8.84
C ASN A 63 11.29 -2.99 -9.02
N LYS A 64 12.08 -3.06 -7.93
CA LYS A 64 13.44 -3.59 -7.98
C LYS A 64 13.44 -5.08 -8.31
N GLU A 65 12.56 -5.86 -7.69
CA GLU A 65 12.43 -7.30 -7.96
C GLU A 65 12.01 -7.55 -9.42
N ILE A 66 11.05 -6.78 -9.94
CA ILE A 66 10.64 -6.85 -11.35
C ILE A 66 11.83 -6.56 -12.27
N ALA A 67 12.56 -5.48 -12.03
CA ALA A 67 13.72 -5.12 -12.84
C ALA A 67 14.83 -6.19 -12.78
N PHE A 68 15.07 -6.75 -11.59
CA PHE A 68 16.01 -7.84 -11.41
C PHE A 68 15.61 -9.08 -12.23
N HIS A 69 14.35 -9.50 -12.17
CA HIS A 69 13.88 -10.65 -12.93
C HIS A 69 13.87 -10.41 -14.43
N GLN A 70 13.55 -9.21 -14.89
CA GLN A 70 13.65 -8.84 -16.32
C GLN A 70 15.09 -8.99 -16.83
N GLU A 71 16.08 -8.55 -16.05
CA GLU A 71 17.49 -8.70 -16.40
C GLU A 71 17.92 -10.19 -16.42
N GLN A 72 17.44 -11.01 -15.48
CA GLN A 72 17.71 -12.45 -15.51
C GLN A 72 17.11 -13.14 -16.74
N ILE A 73 15.86 -12.80 -17.10
CA ILE A 73 15.21 -13.32 -18.30
C ILE A 73 16.05 -13.00 -19.53
N LYS A 74 16.46 -11.75 -19.70
CA LYS A 74 17.29 -11.32 -20.82
C LYS A 74 18.61 -12.11 -20.90
N ARG A 75 19.29 -12.31 -19.78
CA ARG A 75 20.53 -13.10 -19.72
C ARG A 75 20.31 -14.54 -20.15
N HIS A 76 19.20 -15.15 -19.72
CA HIS A 76 18.85 -16.52 -20.11
C HIS A 76 18.47 -16.61 -21.59
N GLU A 77 17.72 -15.64 -22.13
CA GLU A 77 17.40 -15.57 -23.56
C GLU A 77 18.67 -15.45 -24.42
N ASP A 78 19.63 -14.61 -24.01
CA ASP A 78 20.92 -14.50 -24.68
C ASP A 78 21.73 -15.80 -24.64
N ALA A 79 21.71 -16.52 -23.51
CA ALA A 79 22.36 -17.82 -23.40
C ALA A 79 21.72 -18.86 -24.32
N ILE A 80 20.39 -18.92 -24.35
CA ILE A 80 19.63 -19.80 -25.25
C ILE A 80 19.97 -19.48 -26.71
N ARG A 81 20.01 -18.19 -27.08
CA ARG A 81 20.37 -17.76 -28.44
C ARG A 81 21.78 -18.23 -28.82
N ARG A 82 22.78 -18.01 -27.96
CA ARG A 82 24.16 -18.48 -28.20
C ARG A 82 24.22 -19.99 -28.40
N HIS A 83 23.48 -20.77 -27.61
CA HIS A 83 23.45 -22.22 -27.76
C HIS A 83 22.76 -22.66 -29.05
N LYS A 84 21.68 -21.98 -29.46
CA LYS A 84 21.04 -22.23 -30.76
C LYS A 84 21.98 -21.94 -31.94
N GLU A 85 22.73 -20.83 -31.88
CA GLU A 85 23.75 -20.50 -32.88
C GLU A 85 24.82 -21.61 -32.96
N GLN A 86 25.36 -22.04 -31.81
CA GLN A 86 26.33 -23.14 -31.74
C GLN A 86 25.80 -24.45 -32.32
N MET A 87 24.55 -24.82 -32.02
CA MET A 87 23.90 -26.00 -32.60
C MET A 87 23.81 -25.89 -34.12
N SER A 88 23.39 -24.73 -34.63
CA SER A 88 23.26 -24.50 -36.08
C SER A 88 24.59 -24.60 -36.83
N ASP A 89 25.71 -24.24 -36.19
CA ASP A 89 27.04 -24.36 -36.79
C ASP A 89 27.53 -25.81 -36.82
N ILE A 90 27.19 -26.60 -35.79
CA ILE A 90 27.51 -28.04 -35.74
C ILE A 90 26.69 -28.83 -36.76
N GLU A 91 25.45 -28.43 -37.04
CA GLU A 91 24.56 -29.10 -37.99
C GLU A 91 24.90 -28.84 -39.47
N LYS A 92 25.79 -27.89 -39.77
CA LYS A 92 26.22 -27.63 -41.15
C LYS A 92 27.10 -28.80 -41.65
N PRO A 93 26.72 -29.48 -42.76
CA PRO A 93 27.58 -30.49 -43.35
C PRO A 93 28.91 -29.87 -43.81
N GLN A 94 30.01 -30.59 -43.61
CA GLN A 94 31.37 -30.18 -44.03
C GLN A 94 31.50 -30.02 -45.54
#